data_AF-A0A2M7MNZ7-F1
#
_entry.id   AF-A0A2M7MNZ7-F1
#
_cell.length_a   1.000
_cell.length_b   1.000
_cell.length_c   1.000
_cell.angle_alpha   90.00
_cell.angle_beta   90.00
_cell.angle_gamma   90.00
#
_symmetry.space_group_name_H-M   'P 1'
#
loop_
_entity.id
_entity.type
_entity.pdbx_description
1 polymer ?
#
loop_
_entity_poly.entity_id
_entity_poly.type
_entity_poly.pdbx_seq_one_letter_code
_entity_poly.pdbx_strand_id
1 'polypeptide(L)'
;GKFVPAFPNANYFVAKENFDWGSNATDRDKGSYLKENFQPLIENGILHFFNEKENLFDDEIELVPINGHTIGQRLFKIFDTTTTLLFCGDLFP
;
A
#
# COMPACT_ATOMS: atom_id res chain seq x y z
N GLY A 1 -0.24 4.80 25.59
CA GLY A 1 -0.08 3.36 25.30
C GLY A 1 0.94 3.18 24.20
N LYS A 2 1.41 1.95 23.94
CA LYS A 2 2.25 1.63 22.77
C LYS A 2 1.36 1.32 21.57
N PHE A 3 1.69 1.84 20.38
CA PHE A 3 1.02 1.45 19.14
C PHE A 3 1.44 0.04 18.72
N VAL A 4 0.50 -0.78 18.29
CA VAL A 4 0.71 -2.17 17.85
C VAL A 4 -0.07 -2.44 16.57
N PRO A 5 0.36 -3.39 15.73
CA PRO A 5 -0.41 -3.79 14.56
C PRO A 5 -1.81 -4.28 14.96
N ALA A 6 -2.83 -3.80 14.25
CA ALA A 6 -4.20 -4.25 14.47
C ALA A 6 -4.40 -5.71 14.02
N PHE A 7 -3.68 -6.14 12.98
CA PHE A 7 -3.71 -7.50 12.45
C PHE A 7 -2.30 -8.14 12.55
N PRO A 8 -1.91 -8.68 13.72
CA PRO A 8 -0.53 -9.12 13.96
C PRO A 8 -0.11 -10.35 13.16
N ASN A 9 -1.06 -11.08 12.57
CA ASN A 9 -0.80 -12.26 11.73
C ASN A 9 -0.85 -11.93 10.22
N ALA A 10 -1.12 -10.68 9.84
CA ALA A 10 -1.19 -10.26 8.45
C ALA A 10 0.14 -9.65 7.98
N ASN A 11 0.46 -9.87 6.71
CA ASN A 11 1.50 -9.14 6.01
C ASN A 11 0.89 -7.89 5.37
N TYR A 12 1.52 -6.75 5.58
CA TYR A 12 1.10 -5.47 5.02
C TYR A 12 1.98 -5.16 3.82
N PHE A 13 1.38 -4.91 2.67
CA PHE A 13 2.11 -4.58 1.46
C PHE A 13 1.86 -3.14 1.03
N VAL A 14 2.91 -2.44 0.63
CA VAL A 14 2.87 -1.06 0.14
C VAL A 14 3.88 -0.87 -0.99
N ALA A 15 3.62 0.08 -1.89
CA ALA A 15 4.63 0.46 -2.87
C ALA A 15 5.83 1.09 -2.15
N LYS A 16 7.05 0.71 -2.53
CA LYS A 16 8.25 1.23 -1.87
C LYS A 16 8.35 2.75 -1.97
N GLU A 17 8.00 3.29 -3.14
CA GLU A 17 7.99 4.73 -3.39
C GLU A 17 6.97 5.49 -2.51
N ASN A 18 5.80 4.89 -2.21
CA ASN A 18 4.84 5.48 -1.29
C ASN A 18 5.37 5.50 0.15
N PHE A 19 5.96 4.39 0.58
CA PHE A 19 6.57 4.29 1.91
C PHE A 19 7.72 5.28 2.11
N ASP A 20 8.61 5.40 1.11
CA ASP A 20 9.73 6.31 1.15
C ASP A 20 9.26 7.78 1.20
N TRP A 21 8.19 8.11 0.45
CA TRP A 21 7.54 9.42 0.51
C TRP A 21 6.93 9.67 1.89
N GLY A 22 6.14 8.74 2.41
CA GLY A 22 5.48 8.88 3.71
C GLY A 22 6.47 8.99 4.87
N SER A 23 7.59 8.28 4.79
CA SER A 23 8.66 8.36 5.79
C SER A 23 9.39 9.71 5.81
N ASN A 24 9.39 10.40 4.67
CA ASN A 24 10.04 11.70 4.46
C ASN A 24 9.06 12.77 3.96
N ALA A 25 7.81 12.72 4.44
CA ALA A 25 6.73 13.54 3.93
C ALA A 25 7.02 15.04 4.09
N THR A 26 6.60 15.82 3.10
CA THR A 26 6.64 17.29 3.16
C THR A 26 5.68 17.83 4.23
N ASP A 27 5.82 19.09 4.64
CA ASP A 27 4.88 19.71 5.60
C ASP A 27 3.41 19.65 5.13
N ARG A 28 3.19 19.65 3.81
CA ARG A 28 1.87 19.49 3.19
C ARG A 28 1.28 18.11 3.47
N ASP A 29 2.09 17.05 3.35
CA ASP A 29 1.62 15.67 3.38
C ASP A 29 1.79 15.00 4.75
N LYS A 30 2.55 15.62 5.67
CA LYS A 30 2.85 15.09 7.00
C LYS A 30 1.60 14.78 7.83
N GLY A 31 0.51 15.49 7.60
CA GLY A 31 -0.79 15.22 8.22
C GLY A 31 -1.43 13.91 7.76
N SER A 32 -1.11 13.44 6.56
CA SER A 32 -1.61 12.20 5.97
C SER A 32 -0.72 10.99 6.28
N TYR A 33 0.60 11.20 6.41
CA TYR A 33 1.58 10.14 6.69
C TYR A 33 2.01 10.13 8.17
N LEU A 34 1.09 9.72 9.04
CA LEU A 34 1.37 9.57 10.47
C LEU A 34 2.25 8.33 10.74
N LYS A 35 3.43 8.54 11.34
CA LYS A 35 4.40 7.47 11.60
C LYS A 35 3.82 6.38 12.49
N GLU A 36 2.95 6.74 13.40
CA GLU A 36 2.28 5.82 14.34
C GLU A 36 1.46 4.74 13.62
N ASN A 37 1.02 4.99 12.38
CA ASN A 37 0.22 4.05 11.60
C ASN A 37 1.04 2.93 10.96
N PHE A 38 2.33 3.17 10.64
CA PHE A 38 3.15 2.20 9.89
C PHE A 38 4.44 1.80 10.61
N GLN A 39 4.95 2.61 11.54
CA GLN A 39 6.13 2.28 12.33
C GLN A 39 6.00 0.95 13.10
N PRO A 40 4.86 0.63 13.74
CA PRO A 40 4.68 -0.68 14.38
C PRO A 40 4.78 -1.86 13.41
N LEU A 41 4.41 -1.67 12.14
CA LEU A 41 4.47 -2.72 11.12
C LEU A 41 5.93 -3.04 10.76
N ILE A 42 6.78 -2.02 10.68
CA ILE A 42 8.24 -2.15 10.47
C ILE A 42 8.88 -2.86 11.67
N GLU A 43 8.58 -2.39 12.89
CA GLU A 43 9.16 -2.93 14.13
C GLU A 43 8.83 -4.41 14.35
N ASN A 44 7.68 -4.86 13.85
CA ASN A 44 7.27 -6.26 13.92
C ASN A 44 7.69 -7.08 12.69
N GLY A 45 8.32 -6.47 11.69
CA GLY A 45 8.81 -7.16 10.49
C GLY A 45 7.70 -7.67 9.57
N ILE A 46 6.50 -7.09 9.63
CA ILE A 46 5.32 -7.50 8.86
C ILE A 46 4.94 -6.51 7.74
N LEU A 47 5.75 -5.47 7.53
CA LEU A 47 5.63 -4.58 6.38
C LEU A 47 6.54 -5.06 5.25
N HIS A 48 5.95 -5.25 4.08
CA HIS A 48 6.60 -5.70 2.86
C HIS A 48 6.36 -4.71 1.71
N PHE A 49 7.24 -4.74 0.73
CA PHE A 49 7.09 -3.94 -0.50
C PHE A 49 6.64 -4.82 -1.65
N PHE A 50 5.83 -4.25 -2.55
CA PHE A 50 5.47 -4.93 -3.80
C PHE A 50 6.71 -5.18 -4.68
N ASN A 51 6.70 -6.28 -5.44
CA ASN A 51 7.71 -6.54 -6.44
C ASN A 51 7.46 -5.67 -7.67
N GLU A 52 8.16 -4.55 -7.80
CA GLU A 52 7.97 -3.59 -8.91
C GLU A 52 8.30 -4.15 -10.31
N LYS A 53 8.88 -5.35 -10.40
CA LYS A 53 9.14 -6.02 -11.69
C LYS A 53 7.93 -6.80 -12.21
N GLU A 54 6.96 -7.09 -11.34
CA GLU A 54 5.82 -7.94 -11.63
C GLU A 54 4.55 -7.20 -11.19
N ASN A 55 3.65 -6.96 -12.14
CA ASN A 55 2.33 -6.43 -11.79
C ASN A 55 1.47 -7.52 -11.13
N LEU A 56 1.80 -8.80 -11.27
CA LEU A 56 1.05 -9.89 -10.67
C LEU A 56 1.42 -10.02 -9.19
N PHE A 57 0.45 -9.84 -8.30
CA PHE A 57 0.62 -10.01 -6.85
C PHE A 57 0.41 -11.47 -6.45
N ASP A 58 -0.60 -12.11 -7.03
CA ASP A 58 -0.85 -13.56 -6.99
C ASP A 58 -1.61 -13.99 -8.26
N ASP A 59 -2.04 -15.25 -8.34
CA ASP A 59 -2.71 -15.81 -9.53
C ASP A 59 -4.03 -15.10 -9.91
N GLU A 60 -4.63 -14.32 -8.99
CA GLU A 60 -5.96 -13.70 -9.15
C GLU A 60 -5.94 -12.17 -8.95
N ILE A 61 -4.79 -11.60 -8.59
CA ILE A 61 -4.63 -10.17 -8.28
C ILE A 61 -3.47 -9.58 -9.08
N GLU A 62 -3.79 -8.58 -9.90
CA GLU A 62 -2.84 -7.72 -10.59
C GLU A 62 -2.85 -6.31 -9.95
N LEU A 63 -1.68 -5.79 -9.64
CA LEU A 63 -1.46 -4.41 -9.20
C LEU A 63 -1.28 -3.53 -10.42
N VAL A 64 -2.09 -2.47 -10.50
CA VAL A 64 -1.99 -1.45 -11.55
C VAL A 64 -1.33 -0.21 -10.95
N PRO A 65 -0.08 0.12 -11.32
CA PRO A 65 0.57 1.34 -10.86
C PRO A 65 -0.09 2.58 -11.46
N ILE A 66 -0.54 3.48 -10.60
CA ILE A 66 -1.07 4.78 -11.02
C ILE A 66 -0.56 5.84 -10.06
N ASN A 67 0.09 6.87 -10.57
CA ASN A 67 0.53 8.00 -9.76
C ASN A 67 -0.42 9.17 -10.00
N GLY A 68 -0.88 9.81 -8.93
CA GLY A 68 -1.88 10.87 -9.00
C GLY A 68 -2.24 11.36 -7.61
N HIS A 69 -3.21 10.69 -6.97
CA HIS A 69 -3.65 11.04 -5.62
C HIS A 69 -2.49 10.96 -4.60
N THR A 70 -1.67 9.91 -4.69
CA THR A 70 -0.39 9.79 -3.99
C THR A 70 0.68 9.23 -4.92
N ILE A 71 1.95 9.48 -4.60
CA ILE A 71 3.09 8.75 -5.18
C ILE A 71 3.01 7.30 -4.70
N GLY A 72 3.12 6.34 -5.60
CA GLY A 72 3.04 4.92 -5.27
C GLY A 72 1.65 4.37 -5.03
N GLN A 73 0.61 5.05 -5.53
CA GLN A 73 -0.72 4.46 -5.53
C GLN A 73 -0.76 3.21 -6.43
N ARG A 74 -1.47 2.18 -5.96
CA ARG A 74 -1.69 0.91 -6.65
C ARG A 74 -3.18 0.63 -6.63
N LEU A 75 -3.74 0.29 -7.79
CA LEU A 75 -5.10 -0.25 -7.89
C LEU A 75 -5.01 -1.77 -7.88
N PHE A 76 -6.02 -2.43 -7.33
CA PHE A 76 -6.08 -3.89 -7.29
C PHE A 76 -7.09 -4.35 -8.33
N LYS A 77 -6.58 -4.94 -9.42
CA LYS A 77 -7.40 -5.62 -10.42
C LYS A 77 -7.49 -7.08 -10.00
N ILE A 78 -8.65 -7.45 -9.48
CA ILE A 78 -8.95 -8.78 -8.96
C ILE A 78 -9.79 -9.50 -10.00
N PHE A 79 -9.43 -10.72 -10.37
CA PHE A 79 -10.11 -11.43 -11.44
C PHE A 79 -10.19 -12.94 -11.19
N ASP A 80 -11.24 -13.53 -11.76
CA ASP A 80 -11.38 -14.97 -11.94
C ASP A 80 -11.61 -15.28 -13.44
N THR A 81 -11.98 -16.51 -13.74
CA THR A 81 -12.23 -16.98 -15.13
C THR A 81 -13.32 -16.22 -15.89
N THR A 82 -14.21 -15.51 -15.20
CA THR A 82 -15.42 -14.88 -15.75
C THR A 82 -15.55 -13.40 -15.42
N THR A 83 -14.96 -12.98 -14.30
CA THR A 83 -15.22 -11.69 -13.69
C THR A 83 -13.91 -10.95 -13.43
N THR A 84 -13.94 -9.63 -13.61
CA THR A 84 -12.83 -8.76 -13.23
C THR A 84 -13.40 -7.56 -12.49
N LEU A 85 -12.84 -7.28 -11.32
CA LEU A 85 -13.12 -6.12 -10.48
C LEU A 85 -11.87 -5.25 -10.38
N LEU A 86 -12.02 -3.95 -10.49
CA LEU A 86 -10.96 -3.00 -10.21
C LEU A 86 -11.30 -2.23 -8.93
N PHE A 87 -10.50 -2.41 -7.88
CA PHE A 87 -10.56 -1.58 -6.68
C PHE A 87 -9.73 -0.31 -6.91
N CYS A 88 -10.44 0.80 -7.12
CA CYS A 88 -9.85 2.07 -7.58
C CYS A 88 -9.22 2.92 -6.47
N GLY A 89 -9.44 2.61 -5.19
CA GLY A 89 -9.06 3.50 -4.09
C GLY A 89 -9.50 4.95 -4.35
N ASP A 90 -8.60 5.90 -4.12
CA ASP A 90 -8.84 7.35 -4.30
C ASP A 90 -8.53 7.85 -5.72
N LEU A 91 -8.66 6.99 -6.74
CA LEU A 91 -8.48 7.42 -8.14
C LEU A 91 -9.52 8.48 -8.54
N PHE A 92 -10.73 8.37 -8.01
CA PHE A 92 -11.82 9.31 -8.24
C PHE A 92 -12.30 9.86 -6.88
N PRO A 93 -12.56 11.18 -6.76
CA PRO A 93 -13.03 11.80 -5.53
C PRO A 93 -14.50 11.51 -5.22
#